data_AF-A0A2V6MM14-F1
#
_entry.id   AF-A0A2V6MM14-F1
#
_cell.length_a   1.000
_cell.length_b   1.000
_cell.length_c   1.000
_cell.angle_alpha   90.00
_cell.angle_beta   90.00
_cell.angle_gamma   90.00
#
_symmetry.space_group_name_H-M   'P 1'
#
loop_
_entity.id
_entity.type
_entity.pdbx_description
1 polymer ?
#
loop_
_entity_poly.entity_id
_entity_poly.type
_entity_poly.pdbx_seq_one_letter_code
_entity_poly.pdbx_strand_id
1 'polypeptide(L)'
;MNSIDNKNLVKWFTAGDLAAVINFLAAEIERLVRAGADFALIAAVTPHLGFDKLQKRASIPLLSIVEATADAATKGGLRRLALFGTRFTMQAALFPEAFARRGMTIVVPNEEEQDFIHEKYMGELFVGAILEETRTALIGIVETMKQRNNIDGLILGGTELSLILREPTAAGLPVLDTTQIHVDAAIDWMLRE
;
A
#
# COMPACT_ATOMS: atom_id res chain seq x y z
N MET A 1 -9.18 -11.91 -13.84
CA MET A 1 -9.44 -10.93 -12.76
C MET A 1 -10.64 -11.38 -11.97
N ASN A 2 -10.58 -11.35 -10.64
CA ASN A 2 -11.71 -11.66 -9.76
C ASN A 2 -12.00 -10.43 -8.90
N SER A 3 -13.12 -9.75 -9.16
CA SER A 3 -13.53 -8.54 -8.45
C SER A 3 -14.52 -8.91 -7.35
N ILE A 4 -14.23 -8.52 -6.12
CA ILE A 4 -14.95 -8.95 -4.91
C ILE A 4 -15.74 -7.79 -4.30
N ASP A 5 -16.91 -8.07 -3.72
CA ASP A 5 -17.63 -7.09 -2.89
C ASP A 5 -16.86 -6.88 -1.58
N ASN A 6 -16.40 -5.65 -1.35
CA ASN A 6 -15.55 -5.30 -0.21
C ASN A 6 -16.34 -5.07 1.10
N LYS A 7 -17.68 -5.06 1.09
CA LYS A 7 -18.49 -4.77 2.30
C LYS A 7 -18.13 -5.66 3.49
N ASN A 8 -17.94 -6.95 3.23
CA ASN A 8 -17.57 -7.91 4.27
C ASN A 8 -16.12 -7.72 4.73
N LEU A 9 -15.20 -7.40 3.82
CA LEU A 9 -13.80 -7.13 4.15
C LEU A 9 -13.69 -5.93 5.10
N VAL A 10 -14.37 -4.82 4.80
CA VAL A 10 -14.39 -3.64 5.67
C VAL A 10 -14.90 -4.00 7.06
N LYS A 11 -16.02 -4.73 7.14
CA LYS A 11 -16.58 -5.19 8.42
C LYS A 11 -15.59 -6.02 9.24
N TRP A 12 -14.91 -6.98 8.60
CA TRP A 12 -13.95 -7.84 9.30
C TRP A 12 -12.69 -7.08 9.74
N PHE A 13 -12.16 -6.16 8.93
CA PHE A 13 -11.05 -5.32 9.35
C PHE A 13 -11.41 -4.44 10.55
N THR A 14 -12.59 -3.81 10.53
CA THR A 14 -13.08 -3.01 11.67
C THR A 14 -13.28 -3.85 12.93
N ALA A 15 -13.67 -5.12 12.78
CA ALA A 15 -13.83 -6.05 13.89
C ALA A 15 -12.52 -6.74 14.33
N GLY A 16 -11.40 -6.52 13.63
CA GLY A 16 -10.14 -7.23 13.86
C GLY A 16 -10.17 -8.73 13.50
N ASP A 17 -11.18 -9.18 12.75
CA ASP A 17 -11.37 -10.58 12.36
C ASP A 17 -10.51 -10.95 11.14
N LEU A 18 -9.20 -11.00 11.35
CA LEU A 18 -8.25 -11.34 10.30
C LEU A 18 -8.42 -12.78 9.79
N ALA A 19 -8.96 -13.68 10.62
CA ALA A 19 -9.21 -15.06 10.24
C ALA A 19 -10.30 -15.14 9.15
N ALA A 20 -11.40 -14.40 9.30
CA ALA A 20 -12.45 -14.30 8.29
C ALA A 20 -11.91 -13.70 6.97
N VAL A 21 -11.10 -12.63 7.05
CA VAL A 21 -10.43 -12.04 5.88
C VAL A 21 -9.59 -13.09 5.15
N ILE A 22 -8.72 -13.81 5.85
CA ILE A 22 -7.83 -14.82 5.24
C ILE A 22 -8.64 -15.98 4.64
N ASN A 23 -9.68 -16.45 5.33
CA ASN A 23 -10.56 -17.51 4.81
C ASN A 23 -11.24 -17.10 3.51
N PHE A 24 -11.78 -15.88 3.47
CA PHE A 24 -12.45 -15.35 2.29
C PHE A 24 -11.47 -15.17 1.12
N LEU A 25 -10.35 -14.49 1.35
CA LEU A 25 -9.36 -14.24 0.29
C LEU A 25 -8.73 -15.54 -0.24
N ALA A 26 -8.50 -16.54 0.62
CA ALA A 26 -8.01 -17.84 0.18
C ALA A 26 -8.99 -18.51 -0.78
N ALA A 27 -10.30 -18.48 -0.48
CA ALA A 27 -11.32 -19.04 -1.37
C ALA A 27 -11.36 -18.31 -2.72
N GLU A 28 -11.22 -16.98 -2.72
CA GLU A 28 -11.21 -16.17 -3.95
C GLU A 28 -9.94 -16.38 -4.78
N ILE A 29 -8.78 -16.62 -4.15
CA ILE A 29 -7.54 -17.03 -4.84
C ILE A 29 -7.72 -18.41 -5.47
N GLU A 30 -8.31 -19.38 -4.76
CA GLU A 30 -8.57 -20.71 -5.31
C GLU A 30 -9.51 -20.69 -6.51
N ARG A 31 -10.39 -19.69 -6.64
CA ARG A 31 -11.18 -19.47 -7.86
C ARG A 31 -10.30 -19.06 -9.05
N LEU A 32 -9.29 -18.22 -8.81
CA LEU A 32 -8.32 -17.84 -9.84
C LEU A 32 -7.45 -19.04 -10.26
N VAL A 33 -7.01 -19.85 -9.29
CA VAL A 33 -6.26 -21.09 -9.55
C VAL A 33 -7.07 -22.02 -10.47
N ARG A 34 -8.35 -22.27 -10.14
CA ARG A 34 -9.24 -23.08 -10.99
C ARG A 34 -9.49 -22.49 -12.38
N ALA A 35 -9.27 -21.18 -12.56
CA ALA A 35 -9.34 -20.52 -13.84
C ALA A 35 -8.01 -20.55 -14.62
N GLY A 36 -6.96 -21.19 -14.08
CA GLY A 36 -5.66 -21.35 -14.71
C GLY A 36 -4.64 -20.26 -14.37
N ALA A 37 -4.82 -19.53 -13.26
CA ALA A 37 -3.81 -18.57 -12.80
C ALA A 37 -2.60 -19.29 -12.18
N ASP A 38 -1.39 -18.94 -12.64
CA ASP A 38 -0.13 -19.49 -12.12
C ASP A 38 0.45 -18.67 -10.95
N PHE A 39 -0.04 -17.45 -10.76
CA PHE A 39 0.26 -16.58 -9.62
C PHE A 39 -0.90 -15.60 -9.41
N ALA A 40 -0.95 -14.95 -8.24
CA ALA A 40 -1.95 -13.93 -7.95
C ALA A 40 -1.34 -12.73 -7.23
N LEU A 41 -2.08 -11.62 -7.22
CA LEU A 41 -1.76 -10.42 -6.47
C LEU A 41 -3.04 -9.79 -5.95
N ILE A 42 -2.94 -9.08 -4.83
CA ILE A 42 -4.07 -8.36 -4.24
C ILE A 42 -3.87 -6.87 -4.51
N ALA A 43 -4.72 -6.29 -5.36
CA ALA A 43 -4.68 -4.88 -5.72
C ALA A 43 -5.23 -3.97 -4.60
N ALA A 44 -4.75 -4.17 -3.37
CA ALA A 44 -5.07 -3.38 -2.19
C ALA A 44 -4.03 -3.62 -1.08
N VAL A 45 -3.74 -2.58 -0.30
CA VAL A 45 -2.70 -2.64 0.75
C VAL A 45 -3.20 -3.35 2.01
N THR A 46 -4.34 -2.93 2.59
CA THR A 46 -4.84 -3.44 3.88
C THR A 46 -4.96 -4.97 3.99
N PRO A 47 -5.41 -5.71 2.94
CA PRO A 47 -5.40 -7.17 2.95
C PRO A 47 -4.05 -7.82 3.26
N HIS A 48 -2.94 -7.11 3.07
CA HIS A 48 -1.62 -7.62 3.36
C HIS A 48 -1.35 -7.82 4.87
N LEU A 49 -2.22 -7.30 5.76
CA LEU A 49 -2.19 -7.63 7.21
C LEU A 49 -2.20 -9.14 7.48
N GLY A 50 -2.84 -9.92 6.60
CA GLY A 50 -2.90 -11.38 6.68
C GLY A 50 -2.01 -12.10 5.68
N PHE A 51 -1.09 -11.39 5.00
CA PHE A 51 -0.41 -11.90 3.80
C PHE A 51 0.36 -13.21 4.05
N ASP A 52 1.19 -13.27 5.10
CA ASP A 52 2.00 -14.46 5.38
C ASP A 52 1.15 -15.71 5.62
N LYS A 53 0.02 -15.54 6.30
CA LYS A 53 -0.93 -16.64 6.56
C LYS A 53 -1.68 -17.02 5.28
N LEU A 54 -2.01 -16.04 4.44
CA LEU A 54 -2.68 -16.26 3.18
C LEU A 54 -1.77 -16.96 2.16
N GLN A 55 -0.51 -16.52 2.03
CA GLN A 55 0.51 -17.13 1.18
C GLN A 55 0.76 -18.59 1.53
N LYS A 56 0.77 -18.95 2.83
CA LYS A 56 0.91 -20.34 3.27
C LYS A 56 -0.27 -21.24 2.90
N ARG A 57 -1.43 -20.65 2.61
CA ARG A 57 -2.65 -21.37 2.21
C ARG A 57 -2.88 -21.39 0.72
N ALA A 58 -2.36 -20.41 0.00
CA ALA A 58 -2.50 -20.33 -1.44
C ALA A 58 -1.70 -21.45 -2.12
N SER A 59 -2.31 -22.08 -3.12
CA SER A 59 -1.67 -23.09 -3.96
C SER A 59 -0.73 -22.50 -5.02
N ILE A 60 -0.76 -21.18 -5.20
CA ILE A 60 0.07 -20.42 -6.15
C ILE A 60 0.80 -19.26 -5.44
N PRO A 61 1.93 -18.78 -6.01
CA PRO A 61 2.64 -17.61 -5.48
C PRO A 61 1.75 -16.37 -5.43
N LEU A 62 1.87 -15.59 -4.35
CA LEU A 62 1.23 -14.30 -4.20
C LEU A 62 2.30 -13.20 -4.27
N LEU A 63 2.07 -12.17 -5.09
CA LEU A 63 2.93 -10.99 -5.14
C LEU A 63 2.46 -9.97 -4.10
N SER A 64 3.32 -9.69 -3.12
CA SER A 64 3.07 -8.68 -2.09
C SER A 64 3.36 -7.28 -2.61
N ILE A 65 2.39 -6.38 -2.50
CA ILE A 65 2.57 -4.95 -2.83
C ILE A 65 3.62 -4.30 -1.91
N VAL A 66 3.67 -4.72 -0.65
CA VAL A 66 4.58 -4.16 0.37
C VAL A 66 6.02 -4.59 0.09
N GLU A 67 6.23 -5.87 -0.25
CA GLU A 67 7.56 -6.39 -0.60
C GLU A 67 8.07 -5.77 -1.89
N ALA A 68 7.23 -5.68 -2.92
CA ALA A 68 7.58 -5.03 -4.19
C ALA A 68 7.98 -3.57 -3.98
N THR A 69 7.25 -2.85 -3.13
CA THR A 69 7.58 -1.45 -2.78
C THR A 69 8.90 -1.35 -2.02
N ALA A 70 9.19 -2.28 -1.11
CA ALA A 70 10.45 -2.31 -0.38
C ALA A 70 11.65 -2.62 -1.30
N ASP A 71 11.46 -3.48 -2.30
CA ASP A 71 12.47 -3.76 -3.33
C ASP A 71 12.71 -2.55 -4.23
N ALA A 72 11.66 -1.84 -4.63
CA ALA A 72 11.77 -0.60 -5.40
C ALA A 72 12.52 0.48 -4.59
N ALA A 73 12.20 0.65 -3.31
CA ALA A 73 12.91 1.58 -2.42
C ALA A 73 14.41 1.23 -2.30
N THR A 74 14.73 -0.07 -2.19
CA THR A 74 16.12 -0.55 -2.15
C THR A 74 16.86 -0.22 -3.45
N LYS A 75 16.24 -0.49 -4.61
CA LYS A 75 16.82 -0.14 -5.93
C LYS A 75 17.03 1.36 -6.09
N GLY A 76 16.14 2.18 -5.52
CA GLY A 76 16.25 3.64 -5.49
C GLY A 76 17.27 4.19 -4.50
N GLY A 77 17.93 3.34 -3.70
CA GLY A 77 18.91 3.77 -2.70
C GLY A 77 18.31 4.53 -1.51
N LEU A 78 17.00 4.40 -1.28
CA LEU A 78 16.28 5.11 -0.23
C LEU A 78 16.52 4.47 1.15
N ARG A 79 16.43 5.26 2.21
CA ARG A 79 16.71 4.82 3.58
C ARG A 79 15.61 5.18 4.56
N ARG A 80 14.93 6.30 4.39
CA ARG A 80 14.00 6.84 5.37
C ARG A 80 12.78 7.42 4.68
N LEU A 81 11.71 6.64 4.56
CA LEU A 81 10.57 7.01 3.73
C LEU A 81 9.36 7.40 4.58
N ALA A 82 8.66 8.45 4.16
CA ALA A 82 7.32 8.74 4.66
C ALA A 82 6.31 7.72 4.12
N LEU A 83 5.32 7.35 4.92
CA LEU A 83 4.20 6.51 4.48
C LEU A 83 2.89 7.28 4.59
N PHE A 84 2.24 7.54 3.46
CA PHE A 84 0.87 8.06 3.42
C PHE A 84 -0.09 6.92 3.08
N GLY A 85 -1.27 6.91 3.70
CA GLY A 85 -2.30 5.91 3.45
C GLY A 85 -3.48 6.14 4.37
N THR A 86 -4.36 5.15 4.46
CA THR A 86 -5.37 5.17 5.54
C THR A 86 -4.68 5.09 6.91
N ARG A 87 -5.36 5.52 7.98
CA ARG A 87 -4.88 5.34 9.36
C ARG A 87 -4.50 3.87 9.63
N PHE A 88 -5.28 2.92 9.12
CA PHE A 88 -4.98 1.49 9.23
C PHE A 88 -3.64 1.14 8.59
N THR A 89 -3.35 1.66 7.40
CA THR A 89 -2.07 1.42 6.71
C THR A 89 -0.91 2.06 7.48
N MET A 90 -1.05 3.32 7.91
CA MET A 90 0.02 4.06 8.57
C MET A 90 0.35 3.49 9.96
N GLN A 91 -0.63 2.94 10.67
CA GLN A 91 -0.43 2.36 12.01
C GLN A 91 -0.08 0.87 11.99
N ALA A 92 -0.20 0.22 10.83
CA ALA A 92 0.14 -1.19 10.68
C ALA A 92 1.66 -1.42 10.64
N ALA A 93 2.09 -2.58 11.16
CA ALA A 93 3.49 -3.00 11.11
C ALA A 93 3.98 -3.42 9.71
N LEU A 94 3.08 -3.47 8.71
CA LEU A 94 3.36 -3.99 7.36
C LEU A 94 4.59 -3.39 6.68
N PHE A 95 4.57 -2.07 6.46
CA PHE A 95 5.67 -1.37 5.83
C PHE A 95 6.89 -1.31 6.76
N PRO A 96 6.76 -0.93 8.06
CA PRO A 96 7.90 -0.93 8.98
C PRO A 96 8.68 -2.25 9.01
N GLU A 97 8.01 -3.40 9.11
CA GLU A 97 8.68 -4.70 9.16
C GLU A 97 9.35 -5.06 7.84
N ALA A 98 8.66 -4.87 6.71
CA ALA A 98 9.21 -5.19 5.38
C ALA A 98 10.43 -4.33 5.02
N PHE A 99 10.42 -3.05 5.42
CA PHE A 99 11.50 -2.10 5.16
C PHE A 99 12.67 -2.28 6.14
N ALA A 100 12.40 -2.60 7.42
CA ALA A 100 13.43 -2.87 8.40
C ALA A 100 14.33 -4.05 8.00
N ARG A 101 13.75 -5.10 7.38
CA ARG A 101 14.52 -6.23 6.81
C ARG A 101 15.56 -5.81 5.76
N ARG A 102 15.37 -4.65 5.12
CA ARG A 102 16.26 -4.07 4.11
C ARG A 102 17.10 -2.90 4.65
N GLY A 103 17.11 -2.70 5.97
CA GLY A 103 17.86 -1.61 6.61
C GLY A 103 17.31 -0.22 6.29
N MET A 104 16.01 -0.12 6.02
CA MET A 104 15.28 1.14 5.82
C MET A 104 14.34 1.41 7.00
N THR A 105 13.98 2.67 7.20
CA THR A 105 13.02 3.11 8.23
C THR A 105 11.81 3.73 7.59
N ILE A 106 10.63 3.33 8.05
CA ILE A 106 9.38 4.01 7.74
C ILE A 106 9.12 5.08 8.80
N VAL A 107 8.78 6.28 8.34
CA VAL A 107 8.34 7.40 9.18
C VAL A 107 6.88 7.67 8.83
N VAL A 108 6.02 7.72 9.84
CA VAL A 108 4.62 8.09 9.66
C VAL A 108 4.42 9.55 10.06
N PRO A 109 3.42 10.25 9.50
CA PRO A 109 3.02 11.57 9.97
C PRO A 109 2.66 11.54 11.46
N ASN A 110 2.59 12.70 12.11
CA ASN A 110 2.06 12.78 13.48
C ASN A 110 0.55 12.46 13.51
N GLU A 111 -0.05 12.33 14.69
CA GLU A 111 -1.46 11.90 14.81
C GLU A 111 -2.42 12.85 14.07
N GLU A 112 -2.28 14.17 14.21
CA GLU A 112 -3.12 15.16 13.53
C GLU A 112 -3.00 15.07 12.00
N GLU A 113 -1.78 14.90 11.48
CA GLU A 113 -1.50 14.73 10.06
C GLU A 113 -2.07 13.40 9.53
N GLN A 114 -1.97 12.31 10.31
CA GLN A 114 -2.55 11.01 9.96
C GLN A 114 -4.08 11.09 9.86
N ASP A 115 -4.70 11.82 10.79
CA ASP A 115 -6.14 12.02 10.84
C ASP A 115 -6.62 12.81 9.63
N PHE A 116 -5.94 13.91 9.31
CA PHE A 116 -6.19 14.66 8.09
C PHE A 116 -6.06 13.79 6.84
N ILE A 117 -4.96 13.05 6.68
CA ILE A 117 -4.74 12.19 5.50
C ILE A 117 -5.84 11.13 5.40
N HIS A 118 -6.23 10.51 6.52
CA HIS A 118 -7.29 9.51 6.54
C HIS A 118 -8.65 10.10 6.16
N GLU A 119 -9.02 11.25 6.70
CA GLU A 119 -10.27 11.94 6.39
C GLU A 119 -10.35 12.32 4.91
N LYS A 120 -9.26 12.89 4.36
CA LYS A 120 -9.18 13.21 2.92
C LYS A 120 -9.22 11.96 2.06
N TYR A 121 -8.53 10.90 2.46
CA TYR A 121 -8.59 9.63 1.75
C TYR A 121 -10.01 9.07 1.70
N MET A 122 -10.69 8.96 2.83
CA MET A 122 -12.02 8.34 2.93
C MET A 122 -13.14 9.25 2.40
N GLY A 123 -13.06 10.54 2.67
CA GLY A 123 -14.11 11.52 2.37
C GLY A 123 -14.02 12.14 0.97
N GLU A 124 -12.83 12.17 0.37
CA GLU A 124 -12.63 12.76 -0.96
C GLU A 124 -12.13 11.71 -1.95
N LEU A 125 -10.93 11.15 -1.73
CA LEU A 125 -10.26 10.32 -2.74
C LEU A 125 -11.03 9.02 -3.03
N PHE A 126 -11.52 8.35 -1.99
CA PHE A 126 -12.26 7.09 -2.09
C PHE A 126 -13.61 7.26 -2.82
N VAL A 127 -14.18 8.46 -2.82
CA VAL A 127 -15.41 8.79 -3.57
C VAL A 127 -15.12 9.50 -4.90
N GLY A 128 -13.84 9.61 -5.28
CA GLY A 128 -13.40 10.16 -6.58
C GLY A 128 -13.28 11.69 -6.64
N ALA A 129 -13.32 12.39 -5.51
CA ALA A 129 -13.09 13.84 -5.46
C ALA A 129 -11.59 14.15 -5.35
N ILE A 130 -11.06 14.93 -6.30
CA ILE A 130 -9.66 15.37 -6.32
C ILE A 130 -9.63 16.89 -6.21
N LEU A 131 -9.13 17.40 -5.08
CA LEU A 131 -9.09 18.83 -4.77
C LEU A 131 -7.64 19.33 -4.69
N GLU A 132 -7.36 20.48 -5.31
CA GLU A 132 -6.02 21.09 -5.31
C GLU A 132 -5.59 21.55 -3.91
N GLU A 133 -6.55 21.97 -3.07
CA GLU A 133 -6.29 22.32 -1.67
C GLU A 133 -5.80 21.11 -0.89
N THR A 134 -6.42 19.94 -1.10
CA THR A 134 -5.99 18.67 -0.50
C THR A 134 -4.62 18.28 -1.01
N ARG A 135 -4.36 18.41 -2.31
CA ARG A 135 -3.04 18.14 -2.91
C ARG A 135 -1.96 19.01 -2.27
N THR A 136 -2.24 20.31 -2.14
CA THR A 136 -1.33 21.29 -1.55
C THR A 136 -1.03 20.95 -0.09
N ALA A 137 -2.06 20.61 0.69
CA ALA A 137 -1.91 20.20 2.08
C ALA A 137 -1.06 18.93 2.23
N LEU A 138 -1.31 17.91 1.41
CA LEU A 138 -0.51 16.67 1.41
C LEU A 138 0.97 16.96 1.12
N ILE A 139 1.28 17.79 0.13
CA ILE A 139 2.66 18.19 -0.19
C ILE A 139 3.28 18.97 0.98
N GLY A 140 2.51 19.83 1.65
CA GLY A 140 2.96 20.56 2.85
C GLY A 140 3.35 19.63 4.01
N ILE A 141 2.61 18.53 4.21
CA ILE A 141 2.95 17.50 5.19
C ILE A 141 4.26 16.81 4.80
N VAL A 142 4.47 16.48 3.52
CA VAL A 142 5.74 15.89 3.04
C VAL A 142 6.92 16.82 3.30
N GLU A 143 6.79 18.12 3.00
CA GLU A 143 7.84 19.11 3.25
C GLU A 143 8.15 19.24 4.75
N THR A 144 7.12 19.25 5.60
CA THR A 144 7.27 19.30 7.06
C THR A 144 7.99 18.05 7.58
N MET A 145 7.60 16.87 7.11
CA MET A 145 8.26 15.61 7.48
C MET A 145 9.69 15.53 6.97
N LYS A 146 9.99 16.09 5.78
CA LYS A 146 11.35 16.19 5.24
C LYS A 146 12.26 16.95 6.20
N GLN A 147 11.81 18.10 6.68
CA GLN A 147 12.58 18.92 7.62
C GLN A 147 12.67 18.29 9.03
N ARG A 148 11.56 17.75 9.53
CA ARG A 148 11.45 17.20 10.89
C ARG A 148 12.12 15.84 11.07
N ASN A 149 12.01 14.98 10.07
CA ASN A 149 12.35 13.56 10.17
C ASN A 149 13.43 13.10 9.20
N ASN A 150 13.92 14.01 8.33
CA ASN A 150 14.95 13.76 7.34
C ASN A 150 14.59 12.56 6.43
N ILE A 151 13.34 12.55 5.95
CA ILE A 151 12.88 11.57 4.97
C ILE A 151 13.51 11.82 3.60
N ASP A 152 13.77 10.76 2.86
CA ASP A 152 14.37 10.76 1.51
C ASP A 152 13.44 10.21 0.42
N GLY A 153 12.21 9.82 0.78
CA GLY A 153 11.19 9.38 -0.16
C GLY A 153 9.79 9.38 0.45
N LEU A 154 8.78 9.28 -0.40
CA LEU A 154 7.36 9.18 -0.01
C LEU A 154 6.75 7.91 -0.59
N ILE A 155 6.09 7.10 0.23
CA ILE A 155 5.30 5.95 -0.19
C ILE A 155 3.82 6.33 -0.21
N LEU A 156 3.16 6.06 -1.32
CA LEU A 156 1.71 6.15 -1.44
C LEU A 156 1.09 4.77 -1.15
N GLY A 157 0.83 4.49 0.13
CA GLY A 157 0.29 3.23 0.66
C GLY A 157 -1.23 3.09 0.56
N GLY A 158 -1.88 3.92 -0.26
CA GLY A 158 -3.29 3.77 -0.63
C GLY A 158 -3.43 4.04 -2.12
N THR A 159 -4.18 3.19 -2.82
CA THR A 159 -4.24 3.15 -4.29
C THR A 159 -4.82 4.44 -4.89
N GLU A 160 -5.64 5.17 -4.16
CA GLU A 160 -6.24 6.44 -4.59
C GLU A 160 -5.30 7.65 -4.38
N LEU A 161 -4.23 7.52 -3.57
CA LEU A 161 -3.29 8.64 -3.36
C LEU A 161 -2.50 8.99 -4.62
N SER A 162 -2.27 8.01 -5.51
CA SER A 162 -1.62 8.25 -6.80
C SER A 162 -2.48 9.09 -7.74
N LEU A 163 -3.80 9.14 -7.53
CA LEU A 163 -4.71 9.96 -8.32
C LEU A 163 -4.57 11.46 -8.03
N ILE A 164 -4.11 11.83 -6.82
CA ILE A 164 -3.90 13.22 -6.39
C ILE A 164 -2.42 13.63 -6.39
N LEU A 165 -1.51 12.71 -6.04
CA LEU A 165 -0.05 12.89 -6.08
C LEU A 165 0.55 12.12 -7.26
N ARG A 166 0.26 12.59 -8.48
CA ARG A 166 0.62 11.93 -9.75
C ARG A 166 2.08 12.08 -10.16
N GLU A 167 2.73 13.12 -9.66
CA GLU A 167 4.10 13.44 -10.06
C GLU A 167 5.07 12.42 -9.45
N PRO A 168 6.16 12.07 -10.16
CA PRO A 168 7.18 11.16 -9.64
C PRO A 168 7.93 11.73 -8.43
N THR A 169 7.71 13.00 -8.12
CA THR A 169 8.28 13.68 -6.96
C THR A 169 7.26 14.52 -6.20
N ALA A 170 7.36 14.58 -4.88
CA ALA A 170 6.61 15.47 -4.01
C ALA A 170 7.59 16.16 -3.04
N ALA A 171 7.52 17.49 -2.92
CA ALA A 171 8.48 18.27 -2.12
C ALA A 171 9.96 17.98 -2.48
N GLY A 172 10.22 17.69 -3.77
CA GLY A 172 11.54 17.30 -4.28
C GLY A 172 12.04 15.92 -3.83
N LEU A 173 11.19 15.10 -3.20
CA LEU A 173 11.49 13.71 -2.85
C LEU A 173 10.86 12.76 -3.87
N PRO A 174 11.51 11.62 -4.19
CA PRO A 174 10.91 10.59 -5.03
C PRO A 174 9.66 10.00 -4.39
N VAL A 175 8.64 9.77 -5.22
CA VAL A 175 7.37 9.16 -4.85
C VAL A 175 7.34 7.71 -5.31
N LEU A 176 7.02 6.82 -4.38
CA LEU A 176 6.79 5.40 -4.61
C LEU A 176 5.29 5.15 -4.63
N ASP A 177 4.71 5.15 -5.84
CA ASP A 177 3.35 4.68 -6.04
C ASP A 177 3.31 3.16 -5.94
N THR A 178 2.75 2.67 -4.83
CA THR A 178 2.66 1.24 -4.56
C THR A 178 1.84 0.51 -5.62
N THR A 179 0.87 1.18 -6.26
CA THR A 179 0.03 0.60 -7.33
C THR A 179 0.87 0.33 -8.57
N GLN A 180 1.59 1.36 -9.06
CA GLN A 180 2.42 1.23 -10.25
C GLN A 180 3.55 0.20 -10.01
N ILE A 181 4.19 0.24 -8.85
CA ILE A 181 5.24 -0.73 -8.49
C ILE A 181 4.69 -2.16 -8.46
N HIS A 182 3.45 -2.37 -8.00
CA HIS A 182 2.84 -3.70 -7.98
C HIS A 182 2.54 -4.23 -9.39
N VAL A 183 2.09 -3.35 -10.28
CA VAL A 183 1.88 -3.65 -11.70
C VAL A 183 3.20 -4.03 -12.36
N ASP A 184 4.25 -3.24 -12.15
CA ASP A 184 5.57 -3.50 -12.72
C ASP A 184 6.11 -4.85 -12.22
N ALA A 185 5.96 -5.15 -10.93
CA ALA A 185 6.35 -6.45 -10.36
C ALA A 185 5.54 -7.63 -10.95
N ALA A 186 4.27 -7.42 -11.28
CA ALA A 186 3.44 -8.41 -11.91
C ALA A 186 3.85 -8.67 -13.37
N ILE A 187 4.18 -7.61 -14.12
CA ILE A 187 4.69 -7.71 -15.49
C ILE A 187 6.04 -8.43 -15.48
N ASP A 188 6.95 -8.03 -14.59
CA ASP A 188 8.24 -8.70 -14.40
C ASP A 188 8.07 -10.18 -14.06
N TRP A 189 7.03 -10.55 -13.30
CA TRP A 189 6.73 -11.95 -13.01
C TRP A 189 6.25 -12.70 -14.25
N MET A 190 5.35 -12.11 -15.03
CA MET A 190 4.81 -12.72 -16.26
C MET A 190 5.87 -12.95 -17.33
N LEU A 191 6.94 -12.15 -17.34
CA LEU A 191 8.01 -12.19 -18.33
C LEU A 191 9.22 -13.03 -17.90
N ARG A 192 9.18 -13.67 -16.72
CA ARG A 192 10.24 -14.60 -16.29
C ARG A 192 10.12 -15.90 -17.08
N GLU A 193 11.19 -16.26 -17.78
CA GLU A 193 11.39 -17.58 -18.42
C GLU A 193 11.68 -18.69 -17.40
#